data_AF-A0A7M7K1K4-F1
#
_entry.id   AF-A0A7M7K1K4-F1
#
_cell.length_a   1.000
_cell.length_b   1.000
_cell.length_c   1.000
_cell.angle_alpha   90.00
_cell.angle_beta   90.00
_cell.angle_gamma   90.00
#
_symmetry.space_group_name_H-M   'P 1'
#
loop_
_entity.id
_entity.type
_entity.pdbx_description
1 polymer ?
#
loop_
_entity_poly.entity_id
_entity_poly.type
_entity_poly.pdbx_seq_one_letter_code
_entity_poly.pdbx_strand_id
1 'polypeptide(L)'
;MEYMQLATRLREKYYPIEISPKLTAEEKIPYMIQWFAESFDIVLKVGVNLREMPSLVRRADLHLRCRTVALFEFLATKDVPILVFSAGLGDVVRLSLQQHGALLNNVTVLSNFIEYDKEGAPLKFSDQLLHMYNKNAKFPPASEYFASTRIRKRCNAILMGDSLGDCSMADGAPGISPPPTGNSTLLRIGFLDHEIEQRLETYLDNYDMVLLDDQTMNVPLALFRQICSKS
;
A
#
# COMPACT_ATOMS: atom_id res chain seq x y z
N MET A 1 -8.94 5.49 -25.75
CA MET A 1 -7.77 4.85 -26.40
C MET A 1 -6.50 5.69 -26.26
N GLU A 2 -6.56 7.01 -26.48
CA GLU A 2 -5.40 7.90 -26.36
C GLU A 2 -4.71 7.90 -24.97
N TYR A 3 -5.48 8.09 -23.88
CA TYR A 3 -4.91 8.09 -22.52
C TYR A 3 -4.29 6.74 -22.11
N MET A 4 -4.82 5.63 -22.61
CA MET A 4 -4.23 4.30 -22.37
C MET A 4 -2.86 4.18 -23.04
N GLN A 5 -2.71 4.65 -24.28
CA GLN A 5 -1.42 4.66 -24.98
C GLN A 5 -0.41 5.59 -24.28
N LEU A 6 -0.87 6.71 -23.72
CA LEU A 6 -0.01 7.59 -22.94
C LEU A 6 0.47 6.90 -21.65
N ALA A 7 -0.43 6.27 -20.90
CA ALA A 7 -0.07 5.51 -19.71
C ALA A 7 0.91 4.36 -20.01
N THR A 8 0.73 3.64 -21.13
CA THR A 8 1.68 2.62 -21.59
C THR A 8 3.07 3.21 -21.85
N ARG A 9 3.16 4.34 -22.58
CA ARG A 9 4.44 5.01 -22.84
C ARG A 9 5.13 5.49 -21.57
N LEU A 10 4.38 5.99 -20.58
CA LEU A 10 4.95 6.35 -19.28
C LEU A 10 5.55 5.11 -18.60
N ARG A 11 4.81 3.99 -18.58
CA ARG A 11 5.32 2.75 -18.01
C ARG A 11 6.59 2.26 -18.71
N GLU A 12 6.62 2.24 -20.04
CA GLU A 12 7.79 1.83 -20.81
C GLU A 12 9.03 2.70 -20.53
N LYS A 13 8.83 4.00 -20.25
CA LYS A 13 9.90 4.93 -19.90
C LYS A 13 10.41 4.74 -18.46
N TYR A 14 9.51 4.65 -17.49
CA TYR A 14 9.87 4.75 -16.07
C TYR A 14 10.04 3.41 -15.37
N TYR A 15 9.33 2.36 -15.78
CA TYR A 15 9.43 1.05 -15.14
C TYR A 15 10.86 0.46 -15.20
N PRO A 16 11.62 0.54 -16.32
CA PRO A 16 13.01 0.08 -16.33
C PRO A 16 13.92 0.83 -15.35
N ILE A 17 13.60 2.09 -15.03
CA ILE A 17 14.33 2.91 -14.05
C ILE A 17 13.99 2.45 -12.63
N GLU A 18 12.71 2.22 -12.34
CA GLU A 18 12.22 1.71 -11.05
C GLU A 18 12.93 0.40 -10.66
N ILE A 19 12.97 -0.57 -11.58
CA ILE A 19 13.54 -1.89 -11.32
C ILE A 19 15.06 -1.97 -11.51
N SER A 20 15.71 -0.89 -11.97
CA SER A 20 17.14 -0.90 -12.29
C SER A 20 18.00 -1.24 -11.06
N PRO A 21 18.83 -2.30 -11.09
CA PRO A 21 19.75 -2.59 -9.99
C PRO A 21 20.96 -1.65 -9.98
N LYS A 22 21.13 -0.82 -11.03
CA LYS A 22 22.28 0.07 -11.20
C LYS A 22 22.11 1.44 -10.54
N LEU A 23 20.87 1.82 -10.23
CA LEU A 23 20.54 3.12 -9.65
C LEU A 23 20.20 2.96 -8.17
N THR A 24 20.64 3.89 -7.34
CA THR A 24 20.24 3.94 -5.94
C THR A 24 18.79 4.41 -5.80
N ALA A 25 18.22 4.27 -4.61
CA ALA A 25 16.88 4.80 -4.34
C ALA A 25 16.84 6.33 -4.55
N GLU A 26 17.85 7.05 -4.09
CA GLU A 26 17.98 8.51 -4.20
C GLU A 26 18.02 8.95 -5.67
N GLU A 27 18.73 8.22 -6.52
CA GLU A 27 18.79 8.49 -7.96
C GLU A 27 17.46 8.23 -8.67
N LYS A 28 16.68 7.25 -8.20
CA LYS A 28 15.37 6.90 -8.78
C LYS A 28 14.24 7.84 -8.36
N ILE A 29 14.30 8.42 -7.15
CA ILE A 29 13.22 9.25 -6.58
C ILE A 29 12.75 10.35 -7.55
N PRO A 30 13.63 11.18 -8.15
CA PRO A 30 13.19 12.23 -9.07
C PRO A 30 12.39 11.69 -10.27
N TYR A 31 12.79 10.54 -10.82
CA TYR A 31 12.07 9.89 -11.91
C TYR A 31 10.71 9.36 -11.48
N MET A 32 10.61 8.80 -10.28
CA MET A 32 9.33 8.32 -9.75
C MET A 32 8.37 9.48 -9.49
N ILE A 33 8.85 10.58 -8.92
CA ILE A 33 8.04 11.80 -8.73
C ILE A 33 7.50 12.29 -10.08
N GLN A 34 8.35 12.34 -11.11
CA GLN A 34 7.93 12.74 -12.45
C GLN A 34 6.92 11.76 -13.05
N TRP A 35 7.14 10.45 -12.90
CA TRP A 35 6.20 9.43 -13.38
C TRP A 35 4.82 9.57 -12.74
N PHE A 36 4.77 9.77 -11.43
CA PHE A 36 3.52 10.00 -10.71
C PHE A 36 2.84 11.30 -11.17
N ALA A 37 3.60 12.40 -11.30
CA ALA A 37 3.05 13.67 -11.79
C ALA A 37 2.43 13.55 -13.18
N GLU A 38 3.14 12.93 -14.13
CA GLU A 38 2.64 12.70 -15.50
C GLU A 38 1.43 11.75 -15.50
N SER A 39 1.44 10.70 -14.65
CA SER A 39 0.32 9.76 -14.55
C SER A 39 -0.92 10.40 -13.93
N PHE A 40 -0.75 11.27 -12.92
CA PHE A 40 -1.83 12.00 -12.27
C PHE A 40 -2.47 13.02 -13.20
N ASP A 41 -1.67 13.73 -14.01
CA ASP A 41 -2.18 14.63 -15.05
C ASP A 41 -3.07 13.88 -16.06
N ILE A 42 -2.71 12.64 -16.44
CA ILE A 42 -3.56 11.79 -17.27
C ILE A 42 -4.90 11.50 -16.57
N VAL A 43 -4.86 11.07 -15.30
CA VAL A 43 -6.07 10.74 -14.54
C VAL A 43 -7.00 11.95 -14.42
N LEU A 44 -6.45 13.14 -14.15
CA LEU A 44 -7.22 14.38 -14.08
C LEU A 44 -7.82 14.75 -15.45
N LYS A 45 -7.06 14.60 -16.54
CA LYS A 45 -7.54 14.85 -17.91
C LYS A 45 -8.63 13.90 -18.38
N VAL A 46 -8.62 12.65 -17.92
CA VAL A 46 -9.74 11.72 -18.16
C VAL A 46 -11.02 12.24 -17.51
N GLY A 47 -10.92 13.00 -16.41
CA GLY A 47 -12.04 13.77 -15.88
C GLY A 47 -13.14 12.91 -15.24
N VAL A 48 -12.81 11.75 -14.66
CA VAL A 48 -13.80 10.85 -14.06
C VAL A 48 -14.51 11.56 -12.90
N ASN A 49 -15.82 11.76 -13.04
CA ASN A 49 -16.60 12.39 -11.98
C ASN A 49 -16.69 11.46 -10.76
N LEU A 50 -16.66 12.03 -9.55
CA LEU A 50 -16.77 11.30 -8.29
C LEU A 50 -17.97 10.32 -8.26
N ARG A 51 -19.10 10.70 -8.87
CA ARG A 51 -20.32 9.88 -8.93
C ARG A 51 -20.18 8.65 -9.81
N GLU A 52 -19.28 8.69 -10.79
CA GLU A 52 -19.04 7.60 -11.74
C GLU A 52 -17.98 6.60 -11.24
N MET A 53 -17.09 7.05 -10.36
CA MET A 53 -15.97 6.25 -9.85
C MET A 53 -16.40 4.88 -9.28
N PRO A 54 -17.47 4.74 -8.47
CA PRO A 54 -17.90 3.42 -7.98
C PRO A 54 -18.26 2.44 -9.09
N SER A 55 -18.92 2.91 -10.15
CA SER A 55 -19.28 2.08 -11.31
C SER A 55 -18.07 1.75 -12.17
N LEU A 56 -17.07 2.63 -12.24
CA LEU A 56 -15.80 2.34 -12.91
C LEU A 56 -15.05 1.24 -12.16
N VAL A 57 -14.88 1.38 -10.84
CA VAL A 57 -14.17 0.39 -10.02
C VAL A 57 -14.83 -0.99 -10.08
N ARG A 58 -16.17 -1.07 -10.07
CA ARG A 58 -16.89 -2.35 -10.25
C ARG A 58 -16.59 -3.03 -11.59
N ARG A 59 -16.34 -2.25 -12.65
CA ARG A 59 -16.04 -2.79 -14.00
C ARG A 59 -14.58 -3.15 -14.20
N ALA A 60 -13.68 -2.64 -13.35
CA ALA A 60 -12.24 -2.82 -13.48
C ALA A 60 -11.75 -4.23 -13.07
N ASP A 61 -12.65 -5.10 -12.60
CA ASP A 61 -12.38 -6.50 -12.26
C ASP A 61 -11.21 -6.67 -11.27
N LEU A 62 -11.16 -5.77 -10.27
CA LEU A 62 -10.14 -5.78 -9.23
C LEU A 62 -10.45 -6.87 -8.22
N HIS A 63 -9.46 -7.70 -7.92
CA HIS A 63 -9.58 -8.81 -6.98
C HIS A 63 -8.72 -8.60 -5.74
N LEU A 64 -9.25 -8.98 -4.58
CA LEU A 64 -8.45 -9.15 -3.37
C LEU A 64 -7.88 -10.56 -3.33
N ARG A 65 -6.68 -10.75 -2.76
CA ARG A 65 -6.16 -12.10 -2.47
C ARG A 65 -7.21 -12.90 -1.68
N CYS A 66 -7.29 -14.20 -1.96
CA CYS A 66 -8.26 -15.08 -1.32
C CYS A 66 -8.18 -14.99 0.20
N ARG A 67 -9.34 -14.93 0.89
CA ARG A 67 -9.48 -14.76 2.35
C ARG A 67 -9.08 -13.41 2.93
N THR A 68 -8.87 -12.37 2.11
CA THR A 68 -8.65 -11.00 2.61
C THR A 68 -9.80 -10.53 3.51
N VAL A 69 -11.06 -10.72 3.08
CA VAL A 69 -12.23 -10.35 3.88
C VAL A 69 -12.25 -11.09 5.23
N ALA A 70 -12.02 -12.40 5.21
CA ALA A 70 -11.97 -13.21 6.44
C ALA A 70 -10.85 -12.79 7.40
N LEU A 71 -9.69 -12.35 6.89
CA LEU A 71 -8.63 -11.76 7.69
C LEU A 71 -9.08 -10.44 8.31
N PHE A 72 -9.64 -9.53 7.52
CA PHE A 72 -10.03 -8.21 7.99
C PHE A 72 -11.15 -8.29 9.03
N GLU A 73 -12.16 -9.13 8.81
CA GLU A 73 -13.22 -9.42 9.78
C GLU A 73 -12.66 -9.99 11.08
N PHE A 74 -11.76 -10.98 11.00
CA PHE A 74 -11.13 -11.54 12.18
C PHE A 74 -10.37 -10.48 12.98
N LEU A 75 -9.55 -9.66 12.32
CA LEU A 75 -8.81 -8.57 12.95
C LEU A 75 -9.74 -7.53 13.57
N ALA A 76 -10.88 -7.23 12.93
CA ALA A 76 -11.89 -6.35 13.48
C ALA A 76 -12.49 -6.89 14.79
N THR A 77 -12.78 -8.20 14.87
CA THR A 77 -13.29 -8.82 16.13
C THR A 77 -12.28 -8.76 17.28
N LYS A 78 -11.00 -8.56 16.98
CA LYS A 78 -9.90 -8.49 17.94
C LYS A 78 -9.42 -7.05 18.18
N ASP A 79 -10.12 -6.05 17.63
CA ASP A 79 -9.70 -4.64 17.61
C ASP A 79 -8.23 -4.46 17.23
N VAL A 80 -7.80 -5.17 16.18
CA VAL A 80 -6.46 -4.99 15.59
C VAL A 80 -6.56 -3.95 14.48
N PRO A 81 -5.89 -2.79 14.60
CA PRO A 81 -5.90 -1.78 13.54
C PRO A 81 -5.21 -2.30 12.27
N ILE A 82 -5.77 -1.96 11.11
CA ILE A 82 -5.21 -2.27 9.79
C ILE A 82 -4.90 -0.94 9.12
N LEU A 83 -3.64 -0.77 8.71
CA LEU A 83 -3.23 0.34 7.85
C LEU A 83 -3.01 -0.20 6.44
N VAL A 84 -3.79 0.28 5.48
CA VAL A 84 -3.53 0.09 4.04
C VAL A 84 -2.74 1.30 3.55
N PHE A 85 -1.43 1.13 3.36
CA PHE A 85 -0.51 2.20 2.99
C PHE A 85 -0.09 2.05 1.51
N SER A 86 -0.81 2.72 0.61
CA SER A 86 -0.73 2.48 -0.83
C SER A 86 -0.27 3.71 -1.59
N ALA A 87 0.81 3.60 -2.35
CA ALA A 87 1.24 4.65 -3.29
C ALA A 87 0.33 4.75 -4.54
N GLY A 88 -0.69 3.91 -4.66
CA GLY A 88 -1.62 3.93 -5.80
C GLY A 88 -2.67 5.05 -5.72
N LEU A 89 -3.78 4.84 -6.43
CA LEU A 89 -4.95 5.72 -6.45
C LEU A 89 -5.89 5.37 -5.28
N GLY A 90 -5.91 6.22 -4.26
CA GLY A 90 -6.62 6.00 -3.01
C GLY A 90 -8.12 5.81 -3.17
N ASP A 91 -8.76 6.55 -4.07
CA ASP A 91 -10.18 6.43 -4.37
C ASP A 91 -10.54 5.02 -4.84
N VAL A 92 -9.72 4.45 -5.72
CA VAL A 92 -9.90 3.09 -6.25
C VAL A 92 -9.63 2.04 -5.16
N VAL A 93 -8.57 2.21 -4.37
CA VAL A 93 -8.26 1.30 -3.24
C VAL A 93 -9.43 1.27 -2.26
N ARG A 94 -9.90 2.44 -1.84
CA ARG A 94 -11.00 2.57 -0.87
C ARG A 94 -12.29 1.96 -1.39
N LEU A 95 -12.65 2.27 -2.65
CA LEU A 95 -13.87 1.72 -3.27
C LEU A 95 -13.76 0.21 -3.47
N SER A 96 -12.59 -0.32 -3.86
CA SER A 96 -12.37 -1.75 -4.00
C SER A 96 -12.57 -2.48 -2.67
N LEU A 97 -11.94 -1.99 -1.59
CA LEU A 97 -12.13 -2.54 -0.25
C LEU A 97 -13.59 -2.46 0.20
N GLN A 98 -14.28 -1.34 -0.07
CA GLN A 98 -15.68 -1.16 0.27
C GLN A 98 -16.60 -2.13 -0.48
N GLN A 99 -16.39 -2.31 -1.79
CA GLN A 99 -17.19 -3.20 -2.64
C GLN A 99 -17.05 -4.67 -2.24
N HIS A 100 -15.88 -5.07 -1.75
CA HIS A 100 -15.63 -6.42 -1.24
C HIS A 100 -16.02 -6.62 0.23
N GLY A 101 -16.53 -5.59 0.92
CA GLY A 101 -16.86 -5.66 2.35
C GLY A 101 -15.65 -5.68 3.29
N ALA A 102 -14.46 -5.31 2.80
CA ALA A 102 -13.22 -5.29 3.57
C ALA A 102 -12.93 -3.93 4.23
N LEU A 103 -13.64 -2.84 3.87
CA LEU A 103 -13.43 -1.54 4.50
C LEU A 103 -14.18 -1.42 5.84
N LEU A 104 -13.63 -2.06 6.87
CA LEU A 104 -14.19 -2.10 8.24
C LEU A 104 -13.71 -0.92 9.12
N ASN A 105 -14.32 -0.74 10.29
CA ASN A 105 -14.02 0.38 11.21
C ASN A 105 -12.58 0.40 11.78
N ASN A 106 -11.88 -0.72 11.71
CA ASN A 106 -10.46 -0.83 12.11
C ASN A 106 -9.50 -0.61 10.94
N VAL A 107 -9.98 -0.33 9.73
CA VAL A 107 -9.17 -0.12 8.53
C VAL A 107 -8.99 1.37 8.26
N THR A 108 -7.74 1.82 8.19
CA THR A 108 -7.36 3.14 7.72
C THR A 108 -6.64 3.02 6.39
N VAL A 109 -6.99 3.87 5.40
CA VAL A 109 -6.33 3.91 4.09
C VAL A 109 -5.53 5.20 3.99
N LEU A 110 -4.22 5.08 3.78
CA LEU A 110 -3.33 6.20 3.43
C LEU A 110 -2.85 5.99 1.98
N SER A 111 -3.16 6.95 1.11
CA SER A 111 -2.90 6.85 -0.31
C SER A 111 -2.99 8.22 -1.00
N ASN A 112 -2.81 8.27 -2.32
CA ASN A 112 -2.99 9.49 -3.11
C ASN A 112 -4.46 9.62 -3.52
N PHE A 113 -5.16 10.60 -2.96
CA PHE A 113 -6.58 10.84 -3.24
C PHE A 113 -6.78 12.02 -4.20
N ILE A 114 -7.84 11.94 -5.00
CA ILE A 114 -8.28 13.04 -5.86
C ILE A 114 -9.14 14.00 -5.03
N GLU A 115 -8.83 15.29 -5.12
CA GLU A 115 -9.69 16.37 -4.65
C GLU A 115 -10.71 16.71 -5.73
N TYR A 116 -11.99 16.78 -5.35
CA TYR A 116 -13.11 17.05 -6.24
C TYR A 116 -13.77 18.39 -5.91
N ASP A 117 -14.34 19.06 -6.90
CA ASP A 117 -15.23 20.20 -6.67
C ASP A 117 -16.61 19.78 -6.13
N LYS A 118 -17.52 20.75 -5.97
CA LYS A 118 -18.87 20.51 -5.41
C LYS A 118 -19.74 19.69 -6.36
N GLU A 119 -19.44 19.75 -7.65
CA GLU A 119 -20.11 19.08 -8.74
C GLU A 119 -19.55 17.67 -8.98
N GLY A 120 -18.42 17.35 -8.33
CA GLY A 120 -17.73 16.07 -8.39
C GLY A 120 -16.71 15.96 -9.52
N ALA A 121 -16.32 17.05 -10.17
CA ALA A 121 -15.24 17.04 -11.16
C ALA A 121 -13.87 17.02 -10.46
N PRO A 122 -12.90 16.25 -10.97
CA PRO A 122 -11.58 16.14 -10.36
C PRO A 122 -10.78 17.43 -10.56
N LEU A 123 -10.19 17.97 -9.49
CA LEU A 123 -9.42 19.21 -9.50
C LEU A 123 -7.92 18.94 -9.51
N LYS A 124 -7.44 18.21 -8.51
CA LYS A 124 -6.03 17.88 -8.30
C LYS A 124 -5.89 16.64 -7.44
N PHE A 125 -4.67 16.14 -7.28
CA PHE A 125 -4.35 15.19 -6.22
C PHE A 125 -3.95 15.93 -4.95
N SER A 126 -4.04 15.25 -3.80
CA SER A 126 -3.55 15.78 -2.53
C SER A 126 -2.09 16.23 -2.64
N ASP A 127 -1.74 17.33 -1.96
CA ASP A 127 -0.45 18.01 -2.12
C ASP A 127 0.78 17.14 -1.73
N GLN A 128 0.57 16.10 -0.92
CA GLN A 128 1.63 15.21 -0.47
C GLN A 128 1.63 13.92 -1.28
N LEU A 129 2.54 13.87 -2.26
CA LEU A 129 2.73 12.67 -3.09
C LEU A 129 3.32 11.52 -2.28
N LEU A 130 2.59 10.41 -2.24
CA LEU A 130 3.07 9.12 -1.76
C LEU A 130 3.55 8.27 -2.95
N HIS A 131 4.80 7.84 -2.92
CA HIS A 131 5.43 6.94 -3.89
C HIS A 131 6.14 5.80 -3.16
N MET A 132 6.71 4.84 -3.90
CA MET A 132 7.31 3.62 -3.33
C MET A 132 8.48 3.85 -2.34
N TYR A 133 9.16 5.00 -2.40
CA TYR A 133 10.35 5.29 -1.58
C TYR A 133 10.10 6.18 -0.35
N ASN A 134 8.88 6.68 -0.15
CA ASN A 134 8.53 7.50 1.02
C ASN A 134 7.41 6.89 1.86
N LYS A 135 7.12 5.59 1.70
CA LYS A 135 6.18 4.84 2.53
C LYS A 135 6.79 4.50 3.89
N ASN A 136 6.83 5.47 4.79
CA ASN A 136 7.26 5.25 6.18
C ASN A 136 6.49 6.15 7.15
N ALA A 137 6.72 6.01 8.45
CA ALA A 137 5.99 6.76 9.46
C ALA A 137 6.32 8.26 9.48
N LYS A 138 7.35 8.72 8.74
CA LYS A 138 7.66 10.16 8.59
C LYS A 138 6.82 10.82 7.49
N PHE A 139 6.17 10.05 6.62
CA PHE A 139 5.20 10.60 5.68
C PHE A 139 4.10 11.32 6.48
N PRO A 140 3.75 12.58 6.20
CA PRO A 140 3.01 13.39 7.18
C PRO A 140 1.67 12.79 7.65
N PRO A 141 0.79 12.25 6.78
CA PRO A 141 -0.44 11.58 7.20
C PRO A 141 -0.18 10.28 7.98
N ALA A 142 0.93 9.59 7.69
CA ALA A 142 1.35 8.42 8.44
C ALA A 142 1.87 8.80 9.84
N SER A 143 2.60 9.91 9.95
CA SER A 143 3.08 10.43 11.23
C SER A 143 1.93 10.69 12.20
N GLU A 144 0.86 11.34 11.72
CA GLU A 144 -0.38 11.54 12.51
C GLU A 144 -1.04 10.21 12.91
N TYR A 145 -1.16 9.27 11.96
CA TYR A 145 -1.71 7.95 12.23
C TYR A 145 -0.93 7.20 13.33
N PHE A 146 0.39 7.13 13.22
CA PHE A 146 1.25 6.42 14.17
C PHE A 146 1.35 7.13 15.53
N ALA A 147 1.24 8.47 15.57
CA ALA A 147 1.22 9.24 16.81
C ALA A 147 -0.12 9.14 17.56
N SER A 148 -1.20 8.70 16.89
CA SER A 148 -2.52 8.59 17.51
C SER A 148 -2.52 7.69 18.75
N THR A 149 -3.42 7.98 19.70
CA THR A 149 -3.53 7.23 20.97
C THR A 149 -3.84 5.75 20.77
N ARG A 150 -4.56 5.40 19.69
CA ARG A 150 -4.90 4.03 19.30
C ARG A 150 -3.69 3.23 18.82
N ILE A 151 -2.78 3.88 18.10
CA ILE A 151 -1.67 3.22 17.41
C ILE A 151 -0.37 3.28 18.21
N ARG A 152 -0.06 4.40 18.87
CA ARG A 152 1.23 4.61 19.58
C ARG A 152 1.56 3.56 20.66
N LYS A 153 0.54 2.86 21.17
CA LYS A 153 0.68 1.81 22.20
C LYS A 153 0.87 0.40 21.61
N ARG A 154 0.74 0.25 20.28
CA ARG A 154 0.88 -1.04 19.59
C ARG A 154 2.36 -1.27 19.32
N CYS A 155 2.99 -2.14 20.10
CA CYS A 155 4.43 -2.43 19.99
C CYS A 155 4.75 -3.59 19.03
N ASN A 156 3.73 -4.29 18.55
CA ASN A 156 3.92 -5.43 17.64
C ASN A 156 3.15 -5.20 16.35
N ALA A 157 3.78 -5.51 15.22
CA ALA A 157 3.19 -5.35 13.91
C ALA A 157 3.56 -6.50 12.97
N ILE A 158 2.64 -6.82 12.06
CA ILE A 158 2.92 -7.62 10.87
C ILE A 158 2.83 -6.66 9.69
N LEU A 159 3.93 -6.54 8.95
CA LEU A 159 4.04 -5.74 7.74
C LEU A 159 3.92 -6.69 6.55
N MET A 160 3.13 -6.30 5.56
CA MET A 160 2.90 -7.07 4.34
C MET A 160 3.12 -6.18 3.13
N GLY A 161 3.90 -6.63 2.16
CA GLY A 161 4.22 -5.87 0.95
C GLY A 161 4.60 -6.76 -0.22
N ASP A 162 4.63 -6.17 -1.42
CA ASP A 162 5.00 -6.81 -2.69
C ASP A 162 6.14 -6.05 -3.40
N SER A 163 6.74 -5.10 -2.71
CA SER A 163 7.89 -4.33 -3.16
C SER A 163 8.89 -4.15 -2.03
N LEU A 164 10.14 -3.82 -2.36
CA LEU A 164 11.15 -3.51 -1.34
C LEU A 164 10.85 -2.20 -0.59
N GLY A 165 10.15 -1.27 -1.23
CA GLY A 165 9.75 -0.01 -0.61
C GLY A 165 8.80 -0.22 0.58
N ASP A 166 7.99 -1.28 0.53
CA ASP A 166 7.04 -1.60 1.59
C ASP A 166 7.72 -2.04 2.89
N CYS A 167 8.95 -2.56 2.85
CA CYS A 167 9.70 -2.95 4.05
C CYS A 167 9.88 -1.80 5.06
N SER A 168 9.78 -0.55 4.58
CA SER A 168 9.96 0.67 5.35
C SER A 168 8.65 1.25 5.95
N MET A 169 7.49 0.62 5.73
CA MET A 169 6.18 1.17 6.15
C MET A 169 6.05 1.41 7.66
N ALA A 170 6.78 0.66 8.48
CA ALA A 170 6.81 0.83 9.92
C ALA A 170 8.00 1.68 10.42
N ASP A 171 8.91 2.10 9.54
CA ASP A 171 10.13 2.80 9.94
C ASP A 171 9.80 4.17 10.52
N GLY A 172 10.33 4.45 11.72
CA GLY A 172 10.06 5.66 12.47
C GLY A 172 8.72 5.67 13.23
N ALA A 173 7.94 4.58 13.19
CA ALA A 173 6.72 4.48 13.97
C ALA A 173 7.06 4.44 15.48
N PRO A 174 6.54 5.36 16.32
CA PRO A 174 6.96 5.48 17.72
C PRO A 174 6.76 4.22 18.57
N GLY A 175 5.76 3.40 18.24
CA GLY A 175 5.48 2.14 18.92
C GLY A 175 6.37 0.98 18.47
N ILE A 176 7.02 1.06 17.31
CA ILE A 176 7.76 -0.03 16.69
C ILE A 176 9.26 0.24 16.84
N SER A 177 9.87 -0.35 17.87
CA SER A 177 11.30 -0.36 18.13
C SER A 177 11.76 -1.79 18.42
N PRO A 178 12.10 -2.56 17.38
CA PRO A 178 12.67 -3.90 17.56
C PRO A 178 14.01 -3.85 18.31
N PRO A 179 14.49 -5.00 18.84
CA PRO A 179 15.83 -5.08 19.43
C PRO A 179 16.93 -4.61 18.47
N PRO A 180 18.02 -4.01 18.97
CA PRO A 180 18.39 -3.86 20.39
C PRO A 180 17.81 -2.60 21.06
N THR A 181 17.18 -1.69 20.32
CA THR A 181 16.76 -0.37 20.82
C THR A 181 15.39 -0.37 21.51
N GLY A 182 14.68 -1.49 21.50
CA GLY A 182 13.40 -1.66 22.17
C GLY A 182 13.02 -3.13 22.32
N ASN A 183 11.78 -3.37 22.71
CA ASN A 183 11.21 -4.70 22.98
C ASN A 183 9.99 -5.01 22.08
N SER A 184 9.86 -4.26 21.00
CA SER A 184 8.78 -4.40 20.02
C SER A 184 9.10 -5.57 19.06
N THR A 185 8.09 -6.10 18.39
CA THR A 185 8.27 -7.15 17.36
C THR A 185 7.67 -6.71 16.03
N LEU A 186 8.46 -6.80 14.96
CA LEU A 186 8.01 -6.54 13.60
C LEU A 186 8.30 -7.77 12.74
N LEU A 187 7.26 -8.36 12.15
CA LEU A 187 7.38 -9.44 11.18
C LEU A 187 7.05 -8.89 9.79
N ARG A 188 7.98 -9.01 8.84
CA ARG A 188 7.80 -8.60 7.45
C ARG A 188 7.50 -9.82 6.58
N ILE A 189 6.38 -9.77 5.87
CA ILE A 189 5.95 -10.82 4.91
C ILE A 189 5.92 -10.20 3.51
N GLY A 190 6.74 -10.74 2.61
CA GLY A 190 6.83 -10.30 1.22
C GLY A 190 6.07 -11.23 0.29
N PHE A 191 5.21 -10.70 -0.56
CA PHE A 191 4.59 -11.43 -1.67
C PHE A 191 5.42 -11.23 -2.93
N LEU A 192 5.95 -12.31 -3.51
CA LEU A 192 6.77 -12.26 -4.71
C LEU A 192 6.10 -13.05 -5.83
N ASP A 193 5.41 -12.33 -6.71
CA ASP A 193 4.60 -12.88 -7.81
C ASP A 193 5.25 -12.69 -9.21
N HIS A 194 6.29 -11.86 -9.31
CA HIS A 194 6.89 -11.46 -10.59
C HIS A 194 8.41 -11.50 -10.52
N GLU A 195 9.04 -11.97 -11.60
CA GLU A 195 10.51 -12.04 -11.73
C GLU A 195 11.15 -12.76 -10.53
N ILE A 196 10.53 -13.89 -10.14
CA ILE A 196 10.86 -14.62 -8.90
C ILE A 196 12.35 -14.95 -8.85
N GLU A 197 12.89 -15.55 -9.92
CA GLU A 197 14.29 -15.95 -10.00
C GLU A 197 15.25 -14.76 -9.81
N GLN A 198 14.91 -13.59 -10.37
CA GLN A 198 15.77 -12.41 -10.32
C GLN A 198 15.68 -11.66 -8.98
N ARG A 199 14.55 -11.77 -8.28
CA ARG A 199 14.25 -10.92 -7.11
C ARG A 199 14.28 -11.69 -5.78
N LEU A 200 14.28 -13.02 -5.80
CA LEU A 200 14.16 -13.86 -4.60
C LEU A 200 15.23 -13.55 -3.57
N GLU A 201 16.51 -13.46 -3.96
CA GLU A 201 17.61 -13.19 -3.03
C GLU A 201 17.41 -11.87 -2.29
N THR A 202 17.11 -10.79 -3.03
CA THR A 202 16.84 -9.49 -2.42
C THR A 202 15.61 -9.50 -1.50
N TYR A 203 14.59 -10.31 -1.81
CA TYR A 203 13.43 -10.47 -0.94
C TYR A 203 13.79 -11.19 0.36
N LEU A 204 14.56 -12.28 0.28
CA LEU A 204 15.02 -13.03 1.45
C LEU A 204 15.91 -12.19 2.37
N ASP A 205 16.65 -11.22 1.81
CA ASP A 205 17.47 -10.29 2.60
C ASP A 205 16.64 -9.22 3.35
N ASN A 206 15.43 -8.90 2.87
CA ASN A 206 14.65 -7.74 3.34
C ASN A 206 13.33 -8.13 4.04
N TYR A 207 12.82 -9.33 3.80
CA TYR A 207 11.61 -9.88 4.40
C TYR A 207 11.94 -11.09 5.26
N ASP A 208 11.30 -11.19 6.44
CA ASP A 208 11.46 -12.34 7.34
C ASP A 208 10.80 -13.60 6.76
N MET A 209 9.80 -13.41 5.90
CA MET A 209 9.07 -14.47 5.21
C MET A 209 8.72 -14.03 3.80
N VAL A 210 8.96 -14.89 2.81
CA VAL A 210 8.62 -14.64 1.40
C VAL A 210 7.62 -15.69 0.93
N LEU A 211 6.50 -15.24 0.39
CA LEU A 211 5.44 -16.06 -0.21
C LEU A 211 5.55 -15.96 -1.73
N LEU A 212 5.86 -17.08 -2.38
CA LEU A 212 6.06 -17.15 -3.83
C LEU A 212 4.75 -17.50 -4.53
N ASP A 213 4.30 -16.65 -5.45
CA ASP A 213 3.07 -16.84 -6.23
C ASP A 213 1.83 -17.23 -5.37
N ASP A 214 1.74 -16.65 -4.16
CA ASP A 214 0.63 -16.91 -3.22
C ASP A 214 -0.46 -15.85 -3.39
N GLN A 215 -1.55 -16.24 -4.04
CA GLN A 215 -2.73 -15.40 -4.24
C GLN A 215 -3.73 -15.47 -3.07
N THR A 216 -3.26 -15.80 -1.86
CA THR A 216 -4.08 -15.96 -0.66
C THR A 216 -3.55 -15.17 0.54
N MET A 217 -4.41 -14.99 1.54
CA MET A 217 -4.07 -14.46 2.87
C MET A 217 -4.03 -15.59 3.92
N ASN A 218 -3.79 -16.84 3.51
CA ASN A 218 -3.81 -17.99 4.41
C ASN A 218 -2.76 -17.89 5.52
N VAL A 219 -1.52 -17.56 5.15
CA VAL A 219 -0.41 -17.46 6.10
C VAL A 219 -0.63 -16.31 7.10
N PRO A 220 -0.90 -15.05 6.68
CA PRO A 220 -1.22 -13.98 7.62
C PRO A 220 -2.41 -14.32 8.54
N LEU A 221 -3.49 -14.90 7.98
CA LEU A 221 -4.65 -15.28 8.77
C LEU A 221 -4.33 -16.36 9.82
N ALA A 222 -3.54 -17.36 9.47
CA ALA A 222 -3.11 -18.39 10.41
C ALA A 222 -2.26 -17.80 11.54
N LEU A 223 -1.32 -16.90 11.22
CA LEU A 223 -0.49 -16.22 12.20
C LEU A 223 -1.33 -15.40 13.19
N PHE A 224 -2.22 -14.55 12.68
CA PHE A 224 -3.08 -13.74 13.57
C PHE A 224 -4.02 -14.60 14.41
N ARG A 225 -4.58 -15.69 13.86
CA ARG A 225 -5.39 -16.61 14.65
C ARG A 225 -4.61 -17.22 15.81
N GLN A 226 -3.36 -17.63 15.56
CA GLN A 226 -2.50 -18.23 16.59
C GLN A 226 -2.05 -17.22 17.65
N ILE A 227 -1.76 -15.97 17.26
CA ILE A 227 -1.37 -14.90 18.19
C ILE A 227 -2.56 -14.52 19.07
N CYS A 228 -3.72 -14.26 18.46
CA CYS A 228 -4.90 -13.76 19.15
C CYS A 228 -5.74 -14.86 19.84
N SER A 229 -5.38 -16.14 19.71
CA SER A 229 -5.99 -17.25 20.48
C SER A 229 -5.28 -17.51 21.81
N LYS A 230 -4.03 -17.05 21.96
CA LYS A 230 -3.21 -17.21 23.18
C LYS A 230 -3.30 -15.99 24.11
N SER A 231 -4.07 -14.97 23.71
CA SER A 231 -4.29 -13.73 24.47
C SER A 231 -5.65 -13.74 25.14
#